data_AF-A0A815Y816-F1
#
_entry.id   AF-A0A815Y816-F1
#
_cell.length_a   1.000
_cell.length_b   1.000
_cell.length_c   1.000
_cell.angle_alpha   90.00
_cell.angle_beta   90.00
_cell.angle_gamma   90.00
#
_symmetry.space_group_name_H-M   'P 1'
#
loop_
_entity.id
_entity.type
_entity.pdbx_description
1 polymer ?
#
loop_
_entity_poly.entity_id
_entity_poly.type
_entity_poly.pdbx_seq_one_letter_code
_entity_poly.pdbx_strand_id
1 'polypeptide(L)'
;TSDILEKWYLEFNNNIEEFQNYLLNQTFDNPLFACWSLRVKYRQTFIKTIIEWLEKHNNTEVNSRWYELIVDLASRDSSEQDWCHTIYILSNNQCVIHRQSTALLSHGLTGLSNWPASIYLGDYLMKRIHILENKRIIELGAGS
;
A
#
# COMPACT_ATOMS: atom_id res chain seq x y z
N THR A 1 -9.47 5.97 -8.42
CA THR A 1 -8.35 5.10 -8.83
C THR A 1 -8.28 4.92 -10.33
N SER A 2 -9.40 4.80 -11.06
CA SER A 2 -9.39 4.72 -12.54
C SER A 2 -8.59 5.86 -13.20
N ASP A 3 -8.74 7.09 -12.70
CA ASP A 3 -8.09 8.27 -13.30
C ASP A 3 -6.56 8.28 -13.20
N ILE A 4 -5.96 7.62 -12.20
CA ILE A 4 -4.50 7.60 -12.05
C ILE A 4 -3.84 6.59 -12.99
N LEU A 5 -4.48 5.43 -13.18
CA LEU A 5 -4.00 4.39 -14.08
C LEU A 5 -4.06 4.88 -15.53
N GLU A 6 -5.15 5.56 -15.89
CA GLU A 6 -5.28 6.19 -17.20
C GLU A 6 -4.20 7.25 -17.44
N LYS A 7 -3.96 8.12 -16.46
CA LYS A 7 -2.91 9.12 -16.57
C LYS A 7 -1.54 8.48 -16.77
N TRP A 8 -1.19 7.47 -15.97
CA TRP A 8 0.09 6.78 -16.11
C TRP A 8 0.18 6.05 -17.45
N TYR A 9 -0.87 5.37 -17.89
CA TYR A 9 -0.90 4.68 -19.16
C TYR A 9 -0.62 5.60 -20.35
N LEU A 10 -1.16 6.82 -20.33
CA LEU A 10 -0.89 7.83 -21.36
C LEU A 10 0.59 8.24 -21.42
N GLU A 11 1.32 8.20 -20.29
CA GLU A 11 2.77 8.48 -20.25
C GLU A 11 3.60 7.43 -21.02
N PHE A 12 3.04 6.24 -21.25
CA PHE A 12 3.66 5.16 -22.04
C PHE A 12 3.21 5.15 -23.52
N ASN A 13 2.67 6.25 -24.05
CA ASN A 13 2.19 6.34 -25.44
C ASN A 13 1.18 5.24 -25.82
N ASN A 14 0.35 4.81 -24.87
CA ASN A 14 -0.59 3.69 -25.03
C ASN A 14 0.09 2.32 -25.30
N ASN A 15 1.35 2.15 -24.91
CA ASN A 15 2.03 0.86 -24.95
C ASN A 15 1.67 0.02 -23.71
N ILE A 16 0.68 -0.86 -23.86
CA ILE A 16 0.15 -1.67 -22.76
C ILE A 16 1.15 -2.69 -22.21
N GLU A 17 2.00 -3.26 -23.06
CA GLU A 17 2.97 -4.26 -22.64
C GLU A 17 4.04 -3.62 -21.76
N GLU A 18 4.57 -2.49 -22.20
CA GLU A 18 5.55 -1.70 -21.45
C GLU A 18 4.97 -1.19 -20.13
N PHE A 19 3.72 -0.72 -20.13
CA PHE A 19 3.02 -0.29 -18.92
C PHE A 19 2.82 -1.42 -17.91
N GLN A 20 2.38 -2.61 -18.36
CA GLN A 20 2.22 -3.78 -17.50
C GLN A 20 3.55 -4.20 -16.87
N ASN A 21 4.60 -4.29 -17.67
CA ASN A 21 5.95 -4.65 -17.21
C ASN A 21 6.49 -3.60 -16.21
N TYR A 22 6.25 -2.32 -16.48
CA TYR A 22 6.60 -1.24 -15.55
C TYR A 22 5.88 -1.41 -14.20
N LEU A 23 4.57 -1.62 -14.20
CA LEU A 23 3.79 -1.79 -12.97
C LEU A 23 4.27 -3.01 -12.16
N LEU A 24 4.50 -4.15 -12.81
CA LEU A 24 5.01 -5.35 -12.15
C LEU A 24 6.36 -5.10 -11.48
N ASN A 25 7.31 -4.48 -12.21
CA ASN A 25 8.64 -4.16 -11.71
C ASN A 25 8.64 -3.14 -10.56
N GLN A 26 7.71 -2.18 -10.56
CA GLN A 26 7.60 -1.19 -9.48
C GLN A 26 6.82 -1.70 -8.26
N THR A 27 6.10 -2.82 -8.40
CA THR A 27 5.26 -3.37 -7.33
C THR A 27 5.72 -4.76 -6.90
N PHE A 28 5.22 -5.82 -7.53
CA PHE A 28 5.39 -7.18 -7.04
C PHE A 28 6.78 -7.76 -7.26
N ASP A 29 7.48 -7.32 -8.29
CA ASP A 29 8.85 -7.78 -8.57
C ASP A 29 9.90 -6.84 -7.95
N ASN A 30 9.46 -5.82 -7.21
CA ASN A 30 10.36 -4.93 -6.47
C ASN A 30 10.81 -5.60 -5.15
N PRO A 31 12.12 -5.69 -4.85
CA PRO A 31 12.63 -6.27 -3.61
C PRO A 31 12.07 -5.65 -2.32
N LEU A 32 11.67 -4.37 -2.36
CA LEU A 32 11.06 -3.70 -1.21
C LEU A 32 9.73 -4.34 -0.80
N PHE A 33 8.96 -4.89 -1.75
CA PHE A 33 7.73 -5.61 -1.44
C PHE A 33 7.97 -6.99 -0.82
N ALA A 34 9.15 -7.57 -1.04
CA ALA A 34 9.57 -8.78 -0.32
C ALA A 34 9.98 -8.46 1.12
N CYS A 35 10.53 -7.27 1.38
CA CYS A 35 10.94 -6.83 2.73
C CYS A 35 9.75 -6.47 3.63
N TRP A 36 8.65 -5.97 3.08
CA TRP A 36 7.51 -5.47 3.84
C TRP A 36 6.23 -6.23 3.49
N SER A 37 5.83 -7.17 4.35
CA SER A 37 4.61 -7.94 4.15
C SER A 37 3.36 -7.06 4.32
N LEU A 38 2.82 -6.55 3.22
CA LEU A 38 1.51 -5.91 3.19
C LEU A 38 0.41 -6.96 3.44
N ARG A 39 -0.74 -6.53 3.96
CA ARG A 39 -1.91 -7.41 4.14
C ARG A 39 -2.27 -8.09 2.82
N VAL A 40 -2.52 -9.40 2.87
CA VAL A 40 -2.85 -10.21 1.68
C VAL A 40 -4.07 -9.62 0.96
N LYS A 41 -5.12 -9.26 1.69
CA LYS A 41 -6.32 -8.62 1.14
C LYS A 41 -6.03 -7.36 0.32
N TYR A 42 -5.14 -6.48 0.78
CA TYR A 42 -4.79 -5.28 0.00
C TYR A 42 -4.05 -5.62 -1.28
N ARG A 43 -3.13 -6.59 -1.24
CA ARG A 43 -2.43 -7.07 -2.43
C ARG A 43 -3.40 -7.70 -3.44
N GLN A 44 -4.32 -8.52 -2.97
CA GLN A 44 -5.38 -9.11 -3.81
C GLN A 44 -6.27 -8.05 -4.43
N THR A 45 -6.77 -7.09 -3.66
CA THR A 45 -7.61 -6.00 -4.17
C THR A 45 -6.86 -5.15 -5.20
N PHE A 46 -5.57 -4.85 -4.96
CA PHE A 46 -4.74 -4.14 -5.91
C PHE A 46 -4.63 -4.89 -7.24
N ILE A 47 -4.24 -6.18 -7.22
CA ILE A 47 -4.11 -6.98 -8.44
C ILE A 47 -5.45 -7.09 -9.18
N LYS A 48 -6.55 -7.37 -8.48
CA LYS A 48 -7.88 -7.43 -9.09
C LYS A 48 -8.24 -6.13 -9.79
N THR A 49 -7.96 -5.00 -9.15
CA THR A 49 -8.24 -3.68 -9.71
C THR A 49 -7.41 -3.42 -10.99
N ILE A 50 -6.15 -3.85 -11.01
CA ILE A 50 -5.30 -3.74 -12.20
C ILE A 50 -5.82 -4.65 -13.32
N ILE A 51 -6.10 -5.92 -13.04
CA ILE A 51 -6.64 -6.87 -14.03
C ILE A 51 -7.94 -6.33 -14.63
N GLU A 52 -8.91 -5.93 -13.79
CA GLU A 52 -10.18 -5.37 -14.25
C GLU A 52 -10.00 -4.10 -15.09
N TRP A 53 -8.99 -3.28 -14.78
CA TRP A 53 -8.69 -2.08 -15.57
C TRP A 53 -8.10 -2.44 -16.93
N LEU A 54 -7.14 -3.38 -16.97
CA LEU A 54 -6.50 -3.87 -18.20
C LEU A 54 -7.52 -4.54 -19.15
N GLU A 55 -8.37 -5.41 -18.61
CA GLU A 55 -9.42 -6.11 -19.37
C GLU A 55 -10.45 -5.15 -19.98
N LYS A 56 -10.69 -3.99 -19.34
CA LYS A 56 -11.62 -2.95 -19.84
C LYS A 56 -10.99 -2.03 -20.88
N HIS A 57 -9.71 -1.70 -20.74
CA HIS A 57 -9.08 -0.67 -21.57
C HIS A 57 -8.57 -1.20 -22.91
N ASN A 58 -8.38 -2.52 -23.04
CA ASN A 58 -7.68 -3.05 -24.19
C ASN A 58 -8.18 -4.42 -24.66
N ASN A 59 -8.24 -4.61 -25.98
CA ASN A 59 -8.45 -5.91 -26.64
C ASN A 59 -7.15 -6.76 -26.67
N THR A 60 -6.15 -6.43 -25.85
CA THR A 60 -4.86 -7.13 -25.79
C THR A 60 -4.77 -8.00 -24.56
N GLU A 61 -3.90 -9.01 -24.64
CA GLU A 61 -3.73 -10.02 -23.60
C GLU A 61 -3.13 -9.41 -22.32
N VAL A 62 -3.77 -9.71 -21.19
CA VAL A 62 -3.23 -9.39 -19.85
C VAL A 62 -2.06 -10.33 -19.58
N ASN A 63 -0.93 -9.77 -19.14
CA ASN A 63 0.25 -10.54 -18.82
C ASN A 63 -0.08 -11.64 -17.78
N SER A 64 0.27 -12.89 -18.08
CA SER A 64 -0.02 -14.07 -17.25
C SER A 64 0.46 -13.92 -15.81
N ARG A 65 1.53 -13.13 -15.61
CA ARG A 65 2.11 -12.84 -14.30
C ARG A 65 1.09 -12.26 -13.32
N TRP A 66 0.14 -11.45 -13.77
CA TRP A 66 -0.91 -10.91 -12.90
C TRP A 66 -1.82 -12.01 -12.34
N TYR A 67 -2.17 -13.00 -13.17
CA TYR A 67 -2.98 -14.14 -12.77
C TYR A 67 -2.19 -15.13 -11.91
N GLU A 68 -0.90 -15.33 -12.18
CA GLU A 68 -0.03 -16.11 -11.30
C GLU A 68 0.04 -15.51 -9.90
N LEU A 69 0.23 -14.19 -9.80
CA LEU A 69 0.31 -13.48 -8.52
C LEU A 69 -0.98 -13.60 -7.69
N ILE A 70 -2.16 -13.53 -8.32
CA ILE A 70 -3.42 -13.64 -7.58
C ILE A 70 -3.66 -15.07 -7.07
N VAL A 71 -3.29 -16.08 -7.86
CA VAL A 71 -3.36 -17.49 -7.45
C VAL A 71 -2.38 -17.76 -6.30
N ASP A 72 -1.15 -17.27 -6.42
CA ASP A 72 -0.13 -17.36 -5.38
C ASP A 72 -0.60 -16.72 -4.07
N LEU A 73 -1.28 -15.56 -4.13
CA LEU A 73 -1.82 -14.92 -2.94
C LEU A 73 -3.02 -15.65 -2.36
N ALA A 74 -3.91 -16.18 -3.20
CA ALA A 74 -5.07 -16.96 -2.74
C ALA A 74 -4.64 -18.24 -1.99
N SER A 75 -3.54 -18.87 -2.40
CA SER A 75 -2.98 -20.02 -1.68
C SER A 75 -2.45 -19.69 -0.27
N ARG A 76 -2.21 -18.40 0.02
CA ARG A 76 -1.66 -17.91 1.30
C ARG A 76 -2.72 -17.42 2.29
N ASP A 77 -4.00 -17.37 1.90
CA ASP A 77 -5.11 -16.86 2.73
C ASP A 77 -5.39 -17.71 3.98
N SER A 78 -4.91 -18.96 4.04
CA SER A 78 -5.11 -19.85 5.19
C SER A 78 -4.06 -19.69 6.31
N SER A 79 -2.99 -18.93 6.06
CA SER A 79 -1.93 -18.65 7.04
C SER A 79 -1.75 -17.13 7.19
N GLU A 80 -2.80 -16.42 7.60
CA GLU A 80 -2.68 -14.99 7.88
C GLU A 80 -1.53 -14.77 8.88
N GLN A 81 -0.49 -14.09 8.41
CA GLN A 81 0.66 -13.70 9.20
C GLN A 81 0.15 -12.82 10.36
N ASP A 82 0.56 -13.08 11.60
CA ASP A 82 0.11 -12.34 12.80
C ASP A 82 0.35 -10.81 12.72
N TRP A 83 1.20 -10.40 11.78
CA TRP A 83 1.66 -9.03 11.58
C TRP A 83 1.68 -8.68 10.10
N CYS A 84 1.45 -7.40 9.81
CA CYS A 84 1.59 -6.80 8.49
C CYS A 84 2.18 -5.40 8.59
N HIS A 85 2.61 -4.84 7.48
CA HIS A 85 3.17 -3.50 7.41
C HIS A 85 2.21 -2.55 6.68
N THR A 86 2.15 -1.31 7.16
CA THR A 86 1.56 -0.16 6.46
C THR A 86 2.66 0.85 6.21
N ILE A 87 2.75 1.36 4.99
CA ILE A 87 3.74 2.35 4.60
C ILE A 87 3.02 3.69 4.42
N TYR A 88 3.45 4.70 5.15
CA TYR A 88 3.00 6.07 5.01
C TYR A 88 4.05 6.88 4.27
N ILE A 89 3.63 7.62 3.24
CA ILE A 89 4.49 8.56 2.52
C ILE A 89 4.13 9.96 3.02
N LEU A 90 5.10 10.64 3.62
CA LEU A 90 4.97 11.99 4.13
C LEU A 90 5.19 13.01 3.00
N SER A 91 4.73 14.24 3.20
CA SER A 91 4.81 15.32 2.20
C SER A 91 6.23 15.69 1.75
N ASN A 92 7.26 15.33 2.52
CA ASN A 92 8.67 15.53 2.18
C ASN A 92 9.31 14.29 1.53
N ASN A 93 8.51 13.35 1.01
CA ASN A 93 8.93 12.07 0.43
C ASN A 93 9.65 11.12 1.40
N GLN A 94 9.63 11.39 2.71
CA GLN A 94 10.06 10.41 3.69
C GLN A 94 8.95 9.36 3.89
N CYS A 95 9.35 8.14 4.25
CA CYS A 95 8.40 7.09 4.57
C CYS A 95 8.48 6.67 6.03
N VAL A 96 7.32 6.36 6.60
CA VAL A 96 7.18 5.73 7.92
C VAL A 96 6.57 4.36 7.71
N ILE A 97 7.25 3.33 8.20
CA ILE A 97 6.80 1.95 8.07
C ILE A 97 6.30 1.48 9.43
N HIS A 98 5.01 1.18 9.49
CA HIS A 98 4.33 0.75 10.71
C HIS A 98 4.01 -0.74 10.63
N ARG A 99 4.53 -1.52 11.59
CA ARG A 99 4.19 -2.93 11.75
C ARG A 99 3.01 -3.05 12.70
N GLN A 100 1.92 -3.65 12.24
CA GLN A 100 0.67 -3.79 12.99
C GLN A 100 0.21 -5.24 13.02
N SER A 101 -0.48 -5.64 14.09
CA SER A 101 -1.08 -6.98 14.14
C SER A 101 -2.25 -7.09 13.16
N THR A 102 -2.45 -8.29 12.61
CA THR A 102 -3.62 -8.65 11.80
C THR A 102 -4.77 -9.21 12.64
N ALA A 103 -4.53 -9.51 13.92
CA ALA A 103 -5.56 -9.99 14.83
C ALA A 103 -6.71 -8.97 14.94
N LEU A 104 -7.92 -9.40 14.59
CA LEU A 104 -9.13 -8.62 14.82
C LEU A 104 -9.28 -8.48 16.33
N LEU A 105 -9.24 -7.24 16.87
CA LEU A 105 -9.55 -6.98 18.27
C LEU A 105 -11.00 -7.41 18.53
N SER A 106 -11.19 -8.60 19.10
CA SER A 106 -12.49 -9.27 19.22
C SER A 106 -13.38 -8.74 20.34
N HIS A 107 -13.01 -7.68 21.05
CA HIS A 107 -13.76 -7.20 22.21
C HIS A 107 -13.83 -5.67 22.31
N GLY A 108 -14.89 -5.09 21.76
CA GLY A 108 -15.55 -3.89 22.29
C GLY A 108 -14.84 -2.53 22.20
N LEU A 109 -13.58 -2.45 21.78
CA LEU A 109 -12.90 -1.18 21.51
C LEU A 109 -12.92 -0.91 20.01
N THR A 110 -13.21 0.33 19.63
CA THR A 110 -13.24 0.80 18.23
C THR A 110 -11.99 0.30 17.52
N GLY A 111 -12.13 -0.72 16.65
CA GLY A 111 -11.07 -1.49 16.01
C GLY A 111 -10.26 -0.72 14.96
N LEU A 112 -9.93 0.53 15.25
CA LEU A 112 -9.03 1.35 14.46
C LEU A 112 -7.60 0.96 14.82
N SER A 113 -6.99 0.10 13.99
CA SER A 113 -5.57 -0.24 14.08
C SER A 113 -4.66 0.97 13.86
N ASN A 114 -5.18 2.03 13.22
CA ASN A 114 -4.47 3.28 12.95
C ASN A 114 -5.36 4.45 13.35
N TRP A 115 -4.79 5.45 14.03
CA TRP A 115 -5.45 6.74 14.25
C TRP A 115 -5.13 7.68 13.08
N PRO A 116 -6.13 8.06 12.24
CA PRO A 116 -5.91 9.05 11.20
C PRO A 116 -5.32 10.36 11.76
N ALA A 117 -5.68 10.71 13.00
CA ALA A 117 -5.16 11.86 13.72
C ALA A 117 -3.63 11.84 13.86
N SER A 118 -3.02 10.69 14.17
CA SER A 118 -1.56 10.58 14.31
C SER A 118 -0.82 10.79 12.98
N ILE A 119 -1.42 10.35 11.86
CA ILE A 119 -0.88 10.60 10.51
C ILE A 119 -0.91 12.09 10.20
N TYR A 120 -2.05 12.75 10.43
CA TYR A 120 -2.19 14.20 10.22
C TYR A 120 -1.25 15.00 11.13
N LEU A 121 -1.10 14.59 12.39
CA LEU A 121 -0.17 15.22 13.32
C LEU A 121 1.27 15.06 12.85
N GLY A 122 1.67 13.86 12.41
CA GLY A 122 2.99 13.60 11.84
C GLY A 122 3.29 14.50 10.65
N ASP A 123 2.39 14.55 9.65
CA ASP A 123 2.58 15.42 8.48
C ASP A 123 2.62 16.91 8.85
N TYR A 124 1.78 17.34 9.79
CA TYR A 124 1.78 18.73 10.30
C TYR A 124 3.11 19.10 10.97
N LEU A 125 3.61 18.23 11.85
CA LEU A 125 4.84 18.46 12.59
C LEU A 125 6.08 18.41 11.69
N MET A 126 6.10 17.53 10.69
CA MET A 126 7.20 17.44 9.72
C MET A 126 7.35 18.72 8.90
N LYS A 127 6.25 19.39 8.56
CA LYS A 127 6.27 20.72 7.91
C LYS A 127 6.69 21.85 8.85
N ARG A 128 6.69 21.62 10.15
CA ARG A 128 6.90 22.65 11.19
C ARG A 128 7.83 22.15 12.29
N ILE A 129 8.92 21.50 11.89
CA ILE A 129 9.85 20.86 12.84
C ILE A 129 10.42 21.86 13.86
N HIS A 130 10.56 23.14 13.48
CA HIS A 130 10.94 24.25 14.35
C HIS A 130 10.05 24.42 15.59
N ILE A 131 8.79 23.96 15.57
CA ILE A 131 7.89 24.00 16.74
C ILE A 131 8.38 23.02 17.83
N LEU A 132 9.09 21.97 17.42
CA LEU A 132 9.57 20.88 18.26
C LEU A 132 11.03 21.07 18.70
N GLU A 133 11.79 21.89 17.97
CA GLU A 133 13.21 22.13 18.27
C GLU A 133 13.44 22.63 19.70
N ASN A 134 14.45 22.07 20.36
CA ASN A 134 14.84 22.37 21.74
C ASN A 134 13.73 22.13 22.80
N LYS A 135 12.73 21.30 22.48
CA LYS A 135 11.67 20.91 23.44
C LYS A 135 11.78 19.44 23.82
N ARG A 136 11.29 19.11 25.02
CA ARG A 136 11.00 17.73 25.43
C ARG A 136 9.55 17.45 25.11
N ILE A 137 9.30 16.43 24.29
CA ILE A 137 7.97 16.16 23.75
C ILE A 137 7.50 14.81 24.29
N ILE A 138 6.24 14.78 24.71
CA ILE A 138 5.54 13.57 25.10
C ILE A 138 4.23 13.50 24.30
N GLU A 139 4.00 12.39 23.62
CA GLU A 139 2.73 12.10 22.95
C GLU A 139 1.89 11.23 23.88
N LEU A 140 0.68 11.69 24.21
CA LEU A 140 -0.26 10.98 25.06
C LEU A 140 -1.36 10.38 24.20
N GLY A 141 -1.67 9.10 24.41
CA GLY A 141 -2.70 8.41 23.63
C GLY A 141 -2.27 8.08 22.20
N ALA A 142 -0.98 7.90 21.94
CA ALA A 142 -0.42 7.57 20.62
C ALA A 142 -0.87 6.20 20.07
N GLY A 143 -1.60 5.40 20.87
CA GLY A 143 -1.88 4.00 20.58
C GLY A 143 -0.72 3.09 20.98
N SER A 144 -0.76 1.87 20.45
CA SER A 144 0.23 0.79 20.67
C SER A 144 0.77 0.29 19.35
#